data_AF-A0A7K3WBW0-F1
#
_entry.id   AF-A0A7K3WBW0-F1
#
_cell.length_a   1.000
_cell.length_b   1.000
_cell.length_c   1.000
_cell.angle_alpha   90.00
_cell.angle_beta   90.00
_cell.angle_gamma   90.00
#
_symmetry.space_group_name_H-M   'P 1'
#
loop_
_entity.id
_entity.type
_entity.pdbx_description
1 polymer ?
#
loop_
_entity_poly.entity_id
_entity_poly.type
_entity_poly.pdbx_seq_one_letter_code
_entity_poly.pdbx_strand_id
1 'polypeptide(L)'
;MNPTAPAPAPGVADRLAALCLTWRGRLPATLAPSDTVRAGLLVDLALAGRLTSTETSIELDSTPTGSPAADALLAAMDADPDRPLDDWLDERAIGLEQVVAALLESGQWRVTRSGPLRRRSLAPADPPPGWDGRDGGDWTVHLREPAELSPADAAVAALAVTGGLLGPARETGHADEPAAVPAAVLDRTGAARWLCAAAVEHLAWSRQRDRLQSAHLYVSDTVGPG
;
A
#
# COMPACT_ATOMS: atom_id res chain seq x y z
N MET A 1 -24.20 26.36 13.15
CA MET A 1 -23.17 25.29 13.09
C MET A 1 -23.52 24.45 11.89
N ASN A 2 -22.73 24.51 10.82
CA ASN A 2 -22.93 23.60 9.69
C ASN A 2 -22.53 22.19 10.16
N PRO A 3 -23.36 21.15 9.91
CA PRO A 3 -22.93 19.78 10.13
C PRO A 3 -21.72 19.53 9.23
N THR A 4 -20.57 19.28 9.84
CA THR A 4 -19.36 18.86 9.13
C THR A 4 -19.72 17.59 8.38
N ALA A 5 -19.60 17.61 7.05
CA ALA A 5 -19.80 16.42 6.24
C ALA A 5 -18.89 15.30 6.78
N PRO A 6 -19.35 14.04 6.81
CA PRO A 6 -18.50 12.94 7.25
C PRO A 6 -17.23 12.92 6.41
N ALA A 7 -16.07 12.76 7.05
CA ALA A 7 -14.81 12.64 6.35
C ALA A 7 -14.89 11.46 5.37
N PRO A 8 -14.35 11.59 4.14
CA PRO A 8 -14.31 10.47 3.22
C PRO A 8 -13.57 9.29 3.84
N ALA A 9 -14.02 8.07 3.53
CA ALA A 9 -13.33 6.87 3.98
C ALA A 9 -11.86 6.89 3.49
N PRO A 10 -10.90 6.42 4.29
CA PRO A 10 -9.49 6.43 3.90
C PRO A 10 -9.28 5.55 2.67
N GLY A 11 -8.37 5.99 1.78
CA GLY A 11 -7.99 5.27 0.56
C GLY A 11 -7.24 3.97 0.85
N VAL A 12 -7.04 3.17 -0.19
CA VAL A 12 -6.25 1.93 -0.15
C VAL A 12 -4.82 2.24 0.28
N ALA A 13 -4.18 3.26 -0.31
CA ALA A 13 -2.80 3.64 0.01
C ALA A 13 -2.64 4.05 1.49
N ASP A 14 -3.60 4.80 2.03
CA ASP A 14 -3.58 5.27 3.42
C ASP A 14 -3.64 4.09 4.40
N ARG A 15 -4.52 3.12 4.10
CA ARG A 15 -4.68 1.90 4.90
C ARG A 15 -3.44 1.02 4.80
N LEU A 16 -2.85 0.87 3.63
CA LEU A 16 -1.59 0.15 3.44
C LEU A 16 -0.45 0.86 4.20
N ALA A 17 -0.36 2.18 4.15
CA ALA A 17 0.62 2.96 4.90
C ALA A 17 0.45 2.75 6.41
N ALA A 18 -0.78 2.67 6.91
CA ALA A 18 -1.06 2.33 8.31
C ALA A 18 -0.56 0.91 8.65
N LEU A 19 -0.77 -0.06 7.76
CA LEU A 19 -0.24 -1.42 7.92
C LEU A 19 1.29 -1.45 7.92
N CYS A 20 1.97 -0.56 7.20
CA CYS A 20 3.43 -0.48 7.21
C CYS A 20 4.01 -0.06 8.57
N LEU A 21 3.23 0.57 9.45
CA LEU A 21 3.74 1.01 10.75
C LEU A 21 4.15 -0.18 11.62
N THR A 22 5.31 -0.05 12.26
CA THR A 22 5.71 -0.92 13.38
C THR A 22 4.77 -0.71 14.56
N TRP A 23 4.79 -1.64 15.53
CA TRP A 23 4.02 -1.52 16.78
C TRP A 23 4.28 -0.23 17.58
N ARG A 24 5.38 0.50 17.29
CA ARG A 24 5.69 1.80 17.90
C ARG A 24 5.16 2.98 17.08
N GLY A 25 4.37 2.76 16.05
CA GLY A 25 3.94 3.76 15.08
C GLY A 25 5.12 4.38 14.33
N ARG A 26 6.07 3.58 13.87
CA ARG A 26 7.22 4.07 13.09
C ARG A 26 7.24 3.43 11.71
N LEU A 27 7.71 4.19 10.73
CA LEU A 27 7.97 3.64 9.40
C LEU A 27 9.15 2.64 9.45
N PRO A 28 9.05 1.55 8.69
CA PRO A 28 10.15 0.63 8.49
C PRO A 28 11.23 1.30 7.63
N ALA A 29 12.49 0.88 7.79
CA ALA A 29 13.62 1.40 7.02
C ALA A 29 13.78 0.70 5.65
N THR A 30 12.88 -0.22 5.29
CA THR A 30 12.95 -1.04 4.07
C THR A 30 12.14 -0.43 2.93
N LEU A 31 12.50 -0.75 1.69
CA LEU A 31 11.85 -0.22 0.49
C LEU A 31 10.55 -0.96 0.13
N ALA A 32 10.44 -2.27 0.39
CA ALA A 32 9.27 -3.07 -0.02
C ALA A 32 7.89 -2.53 0.42
N PRO A 33 7.75 -1.92 1.62
CA PRO A 33 6.52 -1.23 2.01
C PRO A 33 6.13 -0.06 1.08
N SER A 34 7.11 0.60 0.46
CA SER A 34 6.86 1.71 -0.46
C SER A 34 6.22 1.23 -1.76
N ASP A 35 6.67 0.09 -2.31
CA ASP A 35 6.09 -0.46 -3.55
C ASP A 35 4.64 -0.86 -3.34
N THR A 36 4.33 -1.45 -2.17
CA THR A 36 2.96 -1.84 -1.81
C THR A 36 2.05 -0.62 -1.68
N VAL A 37 2.52 0.45 -1.03
CA VAL A 37 1.75 1.69 -0.89
C VAL A 37 1.55 2.40 -2.23
N ARG A 38 2.56 2.38 -3.11
CA ARG A 38 2.47 2.95 -4.47
C ARG A 38 1.48 2.21 -5.34
N ALA A 39 1.50 0.88 -5.31
CA ALA A 39 0.45 0.05 -5.90
C ALA A 39 -0.94 0.45 -5.37
N GLY A 40 -1.04 0.71 -4.06
CA GLY A 40 -2.24 1.25 -3.43
C GLY A 40 -2.72 2.57 -4.04
N LEU A 41 -1.81 3.52 -4.29
CA LEU A 41 -2.16 4.82 -4.91
C LEU A 41 -2.71 4.66 -6.32
N LEU A 42 -2.07 3.81 -7.14
CA LEU A 42 -2.55 3.50 -8.49
C LEU A 42 -3.96 2.88 -8.43
N VAL A 43 -4.20 1.97 -7.50
CA VAL A 43 -5.53 1.38 -7.29
C VAL A 43 -6.54 2.42 -6.79
N ASP A 44 -6.15 3.36 -5.92
CA ASP A 44 -7.01 4.48 -5.52
C ASP A 44 -7.44 5.32 -6.72
N LEU A 45 -6.52 5.61 -7.65
CA LEU A 45 -6.84 6.31 -8.89
C LEU A 45 -7.83 5.51 -9.75
N ALA A 46 -7.66 4.19 -9.90
CA ALA A 46 -8.61 3.37 -10.64
C ALA A 46 -9.99 3.28 -9.95
N LEU A 47 -10.02 3.16 -8.62
CA LEU A 47 -11.27 3.15 -7.85
C LEU A 47 -12.01 4.49 -7.93
N ALA A 48 -11.27 5.60 -8.06
CA ALA A 48 -11.82 6.94 -8.30
C ALA A 48 -12.16 7.19 -9.79
N GLY A 49 -11.95 6.21 -10.67
CA GLY A 49 -12.20 6.33 -12.10
C GLY A 49 -11.24 7.28 -12.83
N ARG A 50 -10.07 7.55 -12.25
CA ARG A 50 -8.99 8.36 -12.87
C ARG A 50 -8.07 7.55 -13.76
N LEU A 51 -8.01 6.24 -13.53
CA LEU A 51 -7.33 5.30 -14.38
C LEU A 51 -8.31 4.25 -14.88
N THR A 52 -8.46 4.14 -16.20
CA THR A 52 -9.29 3.13 -16.85
C THR A 52 -8.48 2.37 -17.90
N SER A 53 -8.66 1.06 -17.97
CA SER A 53 -8.11 0.24 -19.05
C SER A 53 -9.10 0.19 -20.20
N THR A 54 -8.63 0.49 -21.40
CA THR A 54 -9.31 0.17 -22.65
C THR A 54 -8.73 -1.11 -23.25
N GLU A 55 -9.18 -1.51 -24.44
CA GLU A 55 -8.64 -2.68 -25.14
C GLU A 55 -7.17 -2.50 -25.55
N THR A 56 -6.71 -1.27 -25.76
CA THR A 56 -5.40 -0.97 -26.35
C THR A 56 -4.53 -0.02 -25.54
N SER A 57 -5.09 0.64 -24.52
CA SER A 57 -4.39 1.67 -23.76
C SER A 57 -4.95 1.84 -22.36
N ILE A 58 -4.24 2.62 -21.55
CA ILE A 58 -4.75 3.17 -20.29
C ILE A 58 -5.17 4.62 -20.58
N GLU A 59 -6.36 4.99 -20.11
CA GLU A 59 -6.85 6.36 -20.15
C GLU A 59 -6.70 7.01 -18.76
N LEU A 60 -6.29 8.28 -18.77
CA LEU A 60 -6.06 9.09 -17.58
C LEU A 60 -7.07 10.25 -17.55
N ASP A 61 -7.87 10.34 -16.50
CA ASP A 61 -8.65 11.54 -16.17
C ASP A 61 -7.89 12.35 -15.11
N SER A 62 -7.41 13.53 -15.48
CA SER A 62 -6.61 14.41 -14.62
C SER A 62 -7.41 15.19 -13.58
N THR A 63 -8.72 14.93 -13.46
CA THR A 63 -9.55 15.53 -12.40
C THR A 63 -9.05 15.11 -11.01
N PRO A 64 -8.75 16.05 -10.09
CA PRO A 64 -8.31 15.70 -8.74
C PRO A 64 -9.27 14.77 -8.00
N THR A 65 -8.71 13.88 -7.20
CA THR A 65 -9.40 12.94 -6.31
C THR A 65 -9.70 13.53 -4.93
N GLY A 66 -8.94 14.55 -4.52
CA GLY A 66 -9.01 15.12 -3.18
C GLY A 66 -8.12 14.40 -2.16
N SER A 67 -7.42 13.33 -2.56
CA SER A 67 -6.31 12.75 -1.79
C SER A 67 -5.00 13.39 -2.25
N PRO A 68 -4.30 14.18 -1.41
CA PRO A 68 -3.09 14.87 -1.86
C PRO A 68 -2.00 13.93 -2.39
N ALA A 69 -1.89 12.72 -1.85
CA ALA A 69 -0.92 11.74 -2.32
C ALA A 69 -1.30 11.16 -3.69
N ALA A 70 -2.59 10.83 -3.90
CA ALA A 70 -3.07 10.33 -5.18
C ALA A 70 -3.03 11.44 -6.25
N ASP A 71 -3.36 12.68 -5.88
CA ASP A 71 -3.34 13.84 -6.77
C ASP A 71 -1.92 14.19 -7.21
N ALA A 72 -0.93 14.02 -6.33
CA ALA A 72 0.48 14.17 -6.69
C ALA A 72 0.94 13.11 -7.71
N LEU A 73 0.53 11.85 -7.54
CA LEU A 73 0.79 10.79 -8.52
C LEU A 73 0.07 11.06 -9.83
N LEU A 74 -1.20 11.46 -9.78
CA LEU A 74 -2.00 11.80 -10.95
C LEU A 74 -1.36 12.93 -11.77
N ALA A 75 -0.91 13.99 -11.10
CA ALA A 75 -0.19 15.09 -11.75
C ALA A 75 1.14 14.65 -12.38
N ALA A 76 1.85 13.70 -11.75
CA ALA A 76 3.08 13.14 -12.33
C ALA A 76 2.79 12.31 -13.58
N MET A 77 1.72 11.50 -13.57
CA MET A 77 1.28 10.72 -14.74
C MET A 77 0.80 11.61 -15.88
N ASP A 78 0.08 12.70 -15.59
CA ASP A 78 -0.37 13.66 -16.59
C ASP A 78 0.81 14.40 -17.26
N ALA A 79 1.89 14.63 -16.51
CA ALA A 79 3.11 15.25 -17.03
C ALA A 79 3.96 14.32 -17.91
N ASP A 80 3.78 13.00 -17.80
CA ASP A 80 4.52 11.98 -18.57
C ASP A 80 3.60 10.83 -19.01
N PRO A 81 2.69 11.10 -19.99
CA PRO A 81 1.63 10.17 -20.37
C PRO A 81 2.13 8.96 -21.17
N ASP A 82 3.32 9.04 -21.77
CA ASP A 82 3.91 7.96 -22.57
C ASP A 82 4.61 6.91 -21.69
N ARG A 83 4.74 7.18 -20.38
CA ARG A 83 5.42 6.29 -19.44
C ARG A 83 4.57 5.04 -19.14
N PRO A 84 5.12 3.83 -19.34
CA PRO A 84 4.43 2.58 -19.02
C PRO A 84 3.98 2.49 -17.56
N LEU A 85 2.86 1.82 -17.32
CA LEU A 85 2.32 1.60 -15.98
C LEU A 85 3.29 0.87 -15.05
N ASP A 86 4.04 -0.11 -15.57
CA ASP A 86 5.04 -0.85 -14.78
C ASP A 86 6.14 0.08 -14.27
N ASP A 87 6.54 1.09 -15.05
CA ASP A 87 7.53 2.08 -14.62
C ASP A 87 6.97 2.99 -13.52
N TRP A 88 5.66 3.19 -13.48
CA TRP A 88 4.98 3.87 -12.36
C TRP A 88 4.92 3.00 -11.11
N LEU A 89 4.81 1.68 -11.24
CA LEU A 89 4.93 0.75 -10.12
C LEU A 89 6.35 0.72 -9.53
N ASP A 90 7.37 1.05 -10.31
CA ASP A 90 8.77 1.17 -9.86
C ASP A 90 9.19 2.60 -9.40
N GLU A 91 8.30 3.60 -9.47
CA GLU A 91 8.62 5.02 -9.24
C GLU A 91 9.00 5.36 -7.78
N ARG A 92 10.29 5.55 -7.51
CA ARG A 92 10.78 5.76 -6.14
C ARG A 92 10.46 7.12 -5.52
N ALA A 93 10.18 8.14 -6.33
CA ALA A 93 9.85 9.48 -5.83
C ALA A 93 8.52 9.51 -5.07
N ILE A 94 7.60 8.59 -5.39
CA ILE A 94 6.28 8.49 -4.75
C ILE A 94 6.24 7.16 -3.99
N GLY A 95 6.60 7.22 -2.71
CA GLY A 95 6.66 6.06 -1.82
C GLY A 95 5.97 6.29 -0.48
N LEU A 96 6.20 5.38 0.46
CA LEU A 96 5.58 5.40 1.78
C LEU A 96 5.79 6.73 2.53
N GLU A 97 7.01 7.28 2.48
CA GLU A 97 7.32 8.54 3.16
C GLU A 97 6.52 9.72 2.60
N GLN A 98 6.36 9.78 1.28
CA GLN A 98 5.61 10.84 0.61
C GLN A 98 4.11 10.75 0.93
N VAL A 99 3.55 9.54 0.95
CA VAL A 99 2.16 9.31 1.37
C VAL A 99 1.96 9.73 2.82
N VAL A 100 2.87 9.35 3.72
CA VAL A 100 2.78 9.72 5.14
C VAL A 100 2.92 11.23 5.33
N ALA A 101 3.80 11.89 4.58
CA ALA A 101 3.94 13.35 4.61
C ALA A 101 2.63 14.03 4.19
N ALA A 102 2.02 13.59 3.09
CA ALA A 102 0.74 14.08 2.61
C ALA A 102 -0.39 13.87 3.64
N LEU A 103 -0.43 12.71 4.30
CA LEU A 103 -1.41 12.40 5.34
C LEU A 103 -1.24 13.24 6.61
N LEU A 104 -0.01 13.61 6.95
CA LEU A 104 0.28 14.52 8.06
C LEU A 104 -0.12 15.95 7.72
N GLU A 105 0.15 16.40 6.49
CA GLU A 105 -0.20 17.73 6.01
C GLU A 105 -1.72 17.92 5.90
N SER A 106 -2.44 16.91 5.43
CA SER A 106 -3.91 16.90 5.38
C SER A 106 -4.58 16.79 6.75
N GLY A 107 -3.82 16.51 7.80
CA GLY A 107 -4.32 16.28 9.15
C GLY A 107 -5.05 14.95 9.33
N GLN A 108 -5.06 14.08 8.32
CA GLN A 108 -5.61 12.71 8.43
C GLN A 108 -4.76 11.85 9.35
N TRP A 109 -3.47 12.15 9.47
CA TRP A 109 -2.55 11.54 10.42
C TRP A 109 -1.96 12.59 11.36
N ARG A 110 -1.44 12.13 12.49
CA ARG A 110 -0.78 12.98 13.49
C ARG A 110 0.47 12.34 14.05
N VAL A 111 1.40 13.20 14.45
CA VAL A 111 2.56 12.80 15.26
C VAL A 111 2.15 12.79 16.72
N THR A 112 2.14 11.60 17.33
CA THR A 112 1.97 11.40 18.76
C THR A 112 3.32 11.21 19.45
N ARG A 113 3.32 11.29 20.79
CA ARG A 113 4.48 10.92 21.61
C ARG A 113 4.07 9.82 22.56
N SER A 114 4.70 8.65 22.46
CA SER A 114 4.35 7.47 23.24
C SER A 114 5.52 6.96 24.09
N GLY A 115 5.17 6.28 25.18
CA GLY A 115 6.10 5.65 26.12
C GLY A 115 6.88 6.61 27.04
N PRO A 116 7.69 6.07 27.96
CA PRO A 116 8.41 6.85 28.98
C PRO A 116 9.43 7.84 28.38
N LEU A 117 9.94 7.55 27.19
CA LEU A 117 10.91 8.39 26.46
C LEU A 117 10.25 9.41 25.51
N ARG A 118 8.90 9.51 25.50
CA ARG A 118 8.14 10.42 24.63
C ARG A 118 8.59 10.39 23.17
N ARG A 119 8.90 9.20 22.65
CA ARG A 119 9.39 9.05 21.28
C ARG A 119 8.25 9.38 20.31
N ARG A 120 8.60 10.05 19.20
CA ARG A 120 7.65 10.35 18.13
C ARG A 120 7.11 9.04 17.54
N SER A 121 5.81 9.03 17.31
CA SER A 121 5.04 7.92 16.77
C SER A 121 3.96 8.49 15.84
N LEU A 122 3.63 7.78 14.77
CA LEU A 122 2.63 8.14 13.79
C LEU A 122 1.34 7.38 14.09
N ALA A 123 0.21 8.07 13.94
CA ALA A 123 -1.11 7.47 14.09
C ALA A 123 -2.12 8.18 13.17
N PRO A 124 -3.15 7.49 12.67
CA PRO A 124 -4.33 8.14 12.14
C PRO A 124 -4.90 9.14 13.15
N ALA A 125 -5.48 10.24 12.66
CA ALA A 125 -6.11 11.25 13.49
C ALA A 125 -7.38 10.73 14.17
N ASP A 126 -8.14 9.91 13.44
CA ASP A 126 -9.32 9.18 13.92
C ASP A 126 -9.11 7.67 13.74
N PRO A 127 -8.36 7.03 14.66
CA PRO A 127 -8.08 5.60 14.56
C PRO A 127 -9.36 4.81 14.87
N PRO A 128 -9.62 3.69 14.17
CA PRO A 128 -10.79 2.87 14.45
C PRO A 128 -10.76 2.32 15.89
N PRO A 129 -11.92 2.06 16.51
CA PRO A 129 -11.98 1.43 17.84
C PRO A 129 -11.16 0.14 17.86
N GLY A 130 -10.26 0.00 18.83
CA GLY A 130 -9.37 -1.17 18.94
C GLY A 130 -8.04 -1.04 18.21
N TRP A 131 -7.79 0.07 17.49
CA TRP A 131 -6.46 0.35 16.95
C TRP A 131 -5.45 0.56 18.08
N ASP A 132 -4.54 -0.38 18.26
CA ASP A 132 -3.43 -0.29 19.21
C ASP A 132 -2.08 -0.02 18.51
N GLY A 133 -2.12 0.25 17.20
CA GLY A 133 -0.96 0.38 16.34
C GLY A 133 -0.24 -0.94 16.02
N ARG A 134 -0.71 -2.08 16.56
CA ARG A 134 -0.32 -3.45 16.20
C ARG A 134 -1.35 -4.12 15.31
N ASP A 135 -2.62 -3.92 15.62
CA ASP A 135 -3.76 -4.39 14.86
C ASP A 135 -3.97 -3.46 13.67
N GLY A 136 -3.14 -3.68 12.64
CA GLY A 136 -3.77 -3.85 11.34
C GLY A 136 -4.73 -5.00 11.52
N GLY A 137 -5.99 -4.69 11.87
CA GLY A 137 -7.00 -5.69 12.29
C GLY A 137 -6.97 -6.89 11.35
N ASP A 138 -7.42 -8.07 11.81
CA ASP A 138 -7.19 -9.34 11.12
C ASP A 138 -7.74 -9.35 9.66
N TRP A 139 -7.02 -8.71 8.75
CA TRP A 139 -7.34 -8.61 7.34
C TRP A 139 -7.20 -9.98 6.70
N THR A 140 -6.58 -10.95 7.39
CA THR A 140 -6.56 -12.34 6.95
C THR A 140 -7.93 -13.01 7.09
N VAL A 141 -8.80 -12.54 8.00
CA VAL A 141 -10.23 -12.97 8.05
C VAL A 141 -10.96 -12.53 6.79
N HIS A 142 -10.69 -11.32 6.31
CA HIS A 142 -11.30 -10.80 5.08
C HIS A 142 -10.92 -11.61 3.82
N LEU A 143 -9.77 -12.29 3.82
CA LEU A 143 -9.40 -13.22 2.73
C LEU A 143 -10.25 -14.50 2.70
N ARG A 144 -10.82 -14.89 3.84
CA ARG A 144 -11.61 -16.12 3.97
C ARG A 144 -13.07 -15.92 3.60
N GLU A 145 -13.59 -14.70 3.77
CA GLU A 145 -14.98 -14.33 3.51
C GLU A 145 -15.07 -13.14 2.54
N PRO A 146 -14.68 -13.32 1.27
CA PRO A 146 -14.56 -12.23 0.31
C PRO A 146 -15.91 -11.61 -0.10
N ALA A 147 -17.04 -12.29 0.13
CA ALA A 147 -18.35 -11.87 -0.35
C ALA A 147 -18.80 -10.51 0.20
N GLU A 148 -18.34 -10.13 1.39
CA GLU A 148 -18.76 -8.90 2.08
C GLU A 148 -17.80 -7.72 1.87
N LEU A 149 -16.68 -7.93 1.15
CA LEU A 149 -15.69 -6.88 0.97
C LEU A 149 -16.17 -5.80 0.02
N SER A 150 -15.98 -4.54 0.42
CA SER A 150 -16.00 -3.43 -0.53
C SER A 150 -14.82 -3.54 -1.51
N PRO A 151 -14.89 -2.87 -2.67
CA PRO A 151 -13.76 -2.86 -3.63
C PRO A 151 -12.44 -2.39 -3.02
N ALA A 152 -12.47 -1.37 -2.16
CA ALA A 152 -11.28 -0.87 -1.47
C ALA A 152 -10.75 -1.89 -0.44
N ASP A 153 -11.63 -2.55 0.32
CA ASP A 153 -11.22 -3.57 1.29
C ASP A 153 -10.55 -4.77 0.59
N ALA A 154 -11.11 -5.19 -0.55
CA ALA A 154 -10.55 -6.25 -1.38
C ALA A 154 -9.16 -5.88 -1.93
N ALA A 155 -8.98 -4.65 -2.38
CA ALA A 155 -7.69 -4.15 -2.84
C ALA A 155 -6.65 -4.10 -1.72
N VAL A 156 -7.02 -3.58 -0.54
CA VAL A 156 -6.15 -3.58 0.65
C VAL A 156 -5.74 -5.01 0.99
N ALA A 157 -6.69 -5.95 1.06
CA ALA A 157 -6.41 -7.34 1.41
C ALA A 157 -5.45 -7.99 0.41
N ALA A 158 -5.71 -7.84 -0.90
CA ALA A 158 -4.86 -8.38 -1.96
C ALA A 158 -3.43 -7.82 -1.91
N LEU A 159 -3.28 -6.49 -1.86
CA LEU A 159 -1.97 -5.84 -1.86
C LEU A 159 -1.22 -6.06 -0.55
N ALA A 160 -1.88 -6.04 0.59
CA ALA A 160 -1.25 -6.22 1.89
C ALA A 160 -0.72 -7.65 2.09
N VAL A 161 -1.43 -8.67 1.60
CA VAL A 161 -0.94 -10.06 1.62
C VAL A 161 0.29 -10.20 0.73
N THR A 162 0.18 -9.77 -0.53
CA THR A 162 1.28 -9.89 -1.50
C THR A 162 2.49 -9.09 -1.04
N GLY A 163 2.29 -7.86 -0.56
CA GLY A 163 3.31 -7.00 0.04
C GLY A 163 3.86 -7.48 1.39
N GLY A 164 3.34 -8.58 1.94
CA GLY A 164 3.79 -9.14 3.22
C GLY A 164 3.56 -8.22 4.42
N LEU A 165 2.56 -7.34 4.33
CA LEU A 165 2.14 -6.47 5.42
C LEU A 165 1.23 -7.21 6.41
N LEU A 166 0.77 -8.41 6.06
CA LEU A 166 -0.09 -9.28 6.85
C LEU A 166 0.53 -10.66 7.06
N GLY A 167 0.04 -11.38 8.07
CA GLY A 167 0.39 -12.77 8.34
C GLY A 167 1.83 -12.99 8.84
N PRO A 168 2.34 -14.23 8.82
CA PRO A 168 3.65 -14.60 9.38
C PRO A 168 4.82 -13.82 8.79
N ALA A 169 4.73 -13.42 7.51
CA ALA A 169 5.77 -12.63 6.84
C ALA A 169 6.04 -11.28 7.54
N ARG A 170 5.02 -10.68 8.14
CA ARG A 170 5.15 -9.47 8.96
C ARG A 170 5.92 -9.74 10.24
N GLU A 171 5.69 -10.88 10.86
CA GLU A 171 6.25 -11.24 12.17
C GLU A 171 7.70 -11.66 12.09
N THR A 172 8.05 -12.49 11.09
CA THR A 172 9.39 -13.06 10.94
C THR A 172 10.33 -12.12 10.19
N GLY A 173 9.80 -11.12 9.48
CA GLY A 173 10.57 -10.30 8.53
C GLY A 173 11.13 -11.09 7.34
N HIS A 174 10.84 -12.39 7.28
CA HIS A 174 11.22 -13.31 6.24
C HIS A 174 9.95 -13.73 5.54
N ALA A 175 9.83 -13.31 4.29
CA ALA A 175 8.69 -13.70 3.52
C ALA A 175 8.90 -15.13 3.01
N ASP A 176 8.16 -16.09 3.57
CA ASP A 176 7.81 -17.32 2.84
C ASP A 176 7.15 -16.96 1.51
N GLU A 177 7.02 -17.92 0.59
CA GLU A 177 6.29 -17.74 -0.67
C GLU A 177 5.00 -16.92 -0.45
N PRO A 178 4.82 -15.78 -1.16
CA PRO A 178 3.67 -14.92 -0.91
C PRO A 178 2.40 -15.75 -1.06
N ALA A 179 1.50 -15.65 -0.08
CA ALA A 179 0.24 -16.38 -0.14
C ALA A 179 -0.51 -15.95 -1.41
N ALA A 180 -0.97 -16.93 -2.17
CA ALA A 180 -1.72 -16.66 -3.40
C ALA A 180 -3.00 -15.87 -3.06
N VAL A 181 -3.20 -14.75 -3.75
CA VAL A 181 -4.43 -13.97 -3.62
C VAL A 181 -5.56 -14.74 -4.32
N PRO A 182 -6.66 -15.11 -3.62
CA PRO A 182 -7.76 -15.81 -4.26
C PRO A 182 -8.39 -14.96 -5.38
N ALA A 183 -8.71 -15.56 -6.52
CA ALA A 183 -9.36 -14.86 -7.63
C ALA A 183 -10.64 -14.12 -7.21
N ALA A 184 -11.39 -14.71 -6.27
CA ALA A 184 -12.59 -14.13 -5.69
C ALA A 184 -12.32 -12.79 -4.97
N VAL A 185 -11.15 -12.59 -4.34
CA VAL A 185 -10.77 -11.31 -3.73
C VAL A 185 -10.54 -10.26 -4.82
N LEU A 186 -9.79 -10.62 -5.88
CA LEU A 186 -9.57 -9.73 -7.01
C LEU A 186 -10.88 -9.43 -7.78
N ASP A 187 -11.88 -10.31 -7.76
CA ASP A 187 -13.18 -10.03 -8.41
C ASP A 187 -13.93 -8.91 -7.68
N ARG A 188 -13.74 -8.80 -6.35
CA ARG A 188 -14.39 -7.78 -5.52
C ARG A 188 -13.87 -6.37 -5.75
N THR A 189 -12.68 -6.19 -6.32
CA THR A 189 -12.15 -4.85 -6.65
C THR A 189 -12.89 -4.21 -7.84
N GLY A 190 -13.77 -4.95 -8.52
CA GLY A 190 -14.66 -4.41 -9.55
C GLY A 190 -13.90 -3.81 -10.73
N ALA A 191 -14.20 -2.56 -11.08
CA ALA A 191 -13.57 -1.86 -12.20
C ALA A 191 -12.03 -1.75 -12.07
N ALA A 192 -11.49 -1.77 -10.84
CA ALA A 192 -10.06 -1.73 -10.59
C ALA A 192 -9.37 -3.12 -10.62
N ARG A 193 -10.09 -4.20 -10.96
CA ARG A 193 -9.54 -5.57 -10.99
C ARG A 193 -8.29 -5.72 -11.84
N TRP A 194 -8.30 -5.14 -13.04
CA TRP A 194 -7.17 -5.24 -13.97
C TRP A 194 -5.89 -4.70 -13.34
N LEU A 195 -5.97 -3.53 -12.70
CA LEU A 195 -4.85 -2.85 -12.07
C LEU A 195 -4.43 -3.54 -10.78
N CYS A 196 -5.39 -3.96 -9.96
CA CYS A 196 -5.10 -4.70 -8.73
C CYS A 196 -4.40 -6.03 -9.02
N ALA A 197 -4.79 -6.73 -10.10
CA ALA A 197 -4.12 -7.96 -10.53
C ALA A 197 -2.69 -7.69 -11.01
N ALA A 198 -2.48 -6.68 -11.87
CA ALA A 198 -1.15 -6.27 -12.33
C ALA A 198 -0.23 -5.87 -11.17
N ALA A 199 -0.77 -5.10 -10.21
CA ALA A 199 -0.04 -4.69 -9.01
C ALA A 199 0.33 -5.90 -8.12
N VAL A 200 -0.56 -6.87 -7.94
CA VAL A 200 -0.25 -8.11 -7.22
C VAL A 200 0.86 -8.90 -7.92
N GLU A 201 0.79 -9.04 -9.24
CA GLU A 201 1.83 -9.73 -10.01
C GLU A 201 3.19 -9.02 -9.89
N HIS A 202 3.21 -7.70 -10.07
CA HIS A 202 4.41 -6.88 -9.93
C HIS A 202 5.01 -7.00 -8.52
N LEU A 203 4.20 -6.90 -7.47
CA LEU A 203 4.69 -7.02 -6.09
C LEU A 203 5.24 -8.42 -5.79
N ALA A 204 4.60 -9.47 -6.31
CA ALA A 204 5.09 -10.84 -6.17
C ALA A 204 6.46 -10.99 -6.85
N TRP A 205 6.61 -10.46 -8.07
CA TRP A 205 7.86 -10.46 -8.82
C TRP A 205 8.98 -9.68 -8.10
N SER A 206 8.68 -8.45 -7.66
CA SER A 206 9.64 -7.60 -6.95
C SER A 206 10.15 -8.27 -5.66
N ARG A 207 9.27 -8.93 -4.90
CA ARG A 207 9.68 -9.70 -3.71
C ARG A 207 10.52 -10.92 -4.05
N GLN A 208 10.18 -11.64 -5.11
CA GLN A 208 11.00 -12.77 -5.56
C GLN A 208 12.40 -12.31 -5.94
N ARG A 209 12.51 -11.19 -6.66
CA ARG A 209 13.79 -10.56 -7.01
C ARG A 209 14.60 -10.19 -5.77
N ASP A 210 13.99 -9.51 -4.80
CA ASP A 210 14.66 -9.07 -3.57
C ASP A 210 15.19 -10.25 -2.74
N ARG A 211 14.44 -11.37 -2.70
CA ARG A 211 14.89 -12.60 -2.03
C ARG A 211 16.12 -13.20 -2.71
N LEU A 212 16.12 -13.29 -4.04
CA LEU A 212 17.26 -13.82 -4.80
C LEU A 212 18.51 -12.97 -4.61
N GLN A 213 18.36 -11.64 -4.61
CA GLN A 213 19.47 -10.72 -4.35
C GLN A 213 20.00 -10.84 -2.92
N SER A 214 19.12 -10.95 -1.93
CA SER A 214 19.51 -11.12 -0.52
C SER A 214 20.26 -12.44 -0.30
N ALA A 215 19.80 -13.54 -0.88
CA ALA A 215 20.46 -14.85 -0.79
C ALA A 215 21.89 -14.83 -1.37
N HIS A 216 22.10 -14.10 -2.48
CA HIS A 216 23.42 -13.97 -3.10
C HIS A 216 24.43 -13.23 -2.20
N LEU A 217 23.99 -12.21 -1.47
CA LEU A 217 24.84 -11.48 -0.52
C LEU A 217 25.28 -12.37 0.65
N TYR A 218 24.38 -13.20 1.18
CA TYR A 218 24.72 -14.13 2.27
C TYR A 218 25.73 -15.22 1.87
N VAL A 219 25.68 -15.73 0.64
CA VAL A 219 26.61 -16.78 0.18
C VAL A 219 28.03 -16.23 -0.02
N SER A 220 28.16 -14.97 -0.43
CA SER A 220 29.45 -14.32 -0.67
C SER A 220 30.22 -14.00 0.62
N ASP A 221 29.53 -13.72 1.73
CA ASP A 221 30.17 -13.47 3.03
C ASP A 221 30.65 -14.75 3.75
N THR A 222 30.15 -15.92 3.36
CA THR A 222 30.56 -17.22 3.96
C THR A 222 31.82 -17.85 3.38
N VAL A 223 32.40 -17.27 2.32
CA VAL A 223 33.66 -17.77 1.71
C VAL A 223 34.80 -16.78 2.02
N GLY A 224 35.26 -16.80 3.27
CA GLY A 224 36.52 -16.15 3.65
C GLY A 224 37.74 -16.90 3.08
N PRO A 225 38.88 -16.22 2.84
CA PRO A 225 40.05 -16.84 2.24
C PRO A 225 40.65 -17.86 3.23
N GLY A 226 40.75 -19.11 2.78
CA GLY A 226 41.54 -20.14 3.46
C GLY A 226 43.04 -19.97 3.25
#